data_AF-A0A8T4AFZ4-F1
#
_entry.id   AF-A0A8T4AFZ4-F1
#
_cell.length_a   1.000
_cell.length_b   1.000
_cell.length_c   1.000
_cell.angle_alpha   90.00
_cell.angle_beta   90.00
_cell.angle_gamma   90.00
#
_symmetry.space_group_name_H-M   'P 1'
#
loop_
_entity.id
_entity.type
_entity.pdbx_description
1 polymer ?
#
loop_
_entity_poly.entity_id
_entity_poly.type
_entity_poly.pdbx_seq_one_letter_code
_entity_poly.pdbx_strand_id
1 'polypeptide(L)' 'ERDHVHLLVNYPPKVSISKLVNSFKGASSRVMRKNNERFKRIYWKGVLWSPSYFAASCGGAPIEIVKQYIKQQNTPDQ' A
#
# COMPACT_ATOMS: atom_id res chain seq x y z
N GLU A 1 1.85 -9.13 -9.18
CA GLU A 1 0.99 -8.82 -8.00
C GLU A 1 1.52 -9.24 -6.64
N ARG A 2 2.44 -10.21 -6.51
CA ARG A 2 3.01 -10.57 -5.19
C ARG A 2 3.98 -9.52 -4.62
N ASP A 3 4.19 -8.42 -5.32
CA ASP A 3 5.23 -7.41 -5.11
C ASP A 3 4.68 -6.02 -4.73
N HIS A 4 3.36 -5.86 -4.58
CA HIS A 4 2.72 -4.62 -4.17
C HIS A 4 1.56 -4.84 -3.21
N VAL A 5 1.10 -3.77 -2.55
CA VAL A 5 0.01 -3.81 -1.57
C VAL A 5 -1.05 -2.77 -1.93
N HIS A 6 -2.30 -3.20 -1.96
CA HIS A 6 -3.47 -2.35 -2.16
C HIS A 6 -4.12 -2.05 -0.81
N LEU A 7 -4.44 -0.78 -0.55
CA LEU A 7 -5.09 -0.34 0.67
C LEU A 7 -6.33 0.50 0.32
N LEU A 8 -7.48 0.10 0.85
CA LEU A 8 -8.67 0.94 0.87
C LEU A 8 -8.77 1.60 2.24
N VAL A 9 -8.64 2.93 2.28
CA VAL A 9 -8.56 3.69 3.52
C VAL A 9 -9.55 4.85 3.55
N ASN A 10 -10.23 5.00 4.68
CA ASN A 10 -10.92 6.23 5.03
C ASN A 10 -9.99 7.07 5.91
N TYR A 11 -9.76 8.34 5.58
CA TYR A 11 -8.83 9.20 6.30
C TYR A 11 -9.32 10.65 6.31
N PRO A 12 -8.90 11.48 7.30
CA PRO A 12 -9.35 12.86 7.40
C PRO A 12 -8.90 13.70 6.19
N PRO A 13 -9.77 14.53 5.59
CA PRO A 13 -9.44 15.29 4.36
C PRO A 13 -8.36 16.35 4.57
N LYS A 14 -8.09 16.75 5.82
CA LYS A 14 -7.01 17.68 6.19
C LYS A 14 -5.61 17.05 6.08
N VAL A 15 -5.52 15.73 5.98
CA VAL A 15 -4.25 15.01 5.87
C VAL A 15 -3.93 14.81 4.39
N SER A 16 -2.74 15.23 3.95
CA SER A 16 -2.32 14.96 2.57
C SER A 16 -2.06 13.46 2.36
N ILE A 17 -2.49 12.96 1.20
CA ILE A 17 -2.27 11.55 0.80
C ILE A 17 -0.78 11.21 0.84
N SER A 18 0.08 12.11 0.37
CA SER A 18 1.53 11.91 0.38
C SER A 18 2.08 11.69 1.80
N LYS A 19 1.60 12.44 2.78
CA LYS A 19 1.99 12.27 4.19
C LYS A 19 1.49 10.95 4.76
N LEU A 20 0.27 10.55 4.41
CA LEU A 20 -0.31 9.28 4.83
C LEU A 20 0.50 8.09 4.28
N VAL A 21 0.73 8.07 2.97
CA VAL A 21 1.48 7.01 2.28
C VAL A 21 2.92 6.93 2.78
N ASN A 22 3.60 8.06 2.98
CA ASN A 22 4.95 8.07 3.55
C ASN A 22 4.98 7.48 4.96
N SER A 23 3.97 7.79 5.77
CA SER A 23 3.84 7.24 7.13
C SER A 23 3.63 5.73 7.09
N PHE A 24 2.75 5.23 6.21
CA PHE A 24 2.53 3.79 6.05
C PHE A 24 3.77 3.05 5.58
N LYS A 25 4.42 3.54 4.51
CA LYS A 25 5.63 2.90 3.96
C LYS A 25 6.78 2.92 4.97
N GLY A 26 6.96 4.01 5.69
CA GLY A 26 7.98 4.15 6.72
C GLY A 26 7.74 3.25 7.93
N ALA A 27 6.53 3.28 8.50
CA ALA A 27 6.16 2.49 9.67
C ALA A 27 6.23 0.98 9.37
N SER A 28 5.64 0.53 8.27
CA SER A 28 5.68 -0.88 7.85
C SER A 28 7.10 -1.36 7.62
N SER A 29 7.93 -0.56 6.93
CA SER A 29 9.36 -0.88 6.72
C SER A 29 10.13 -1.02 8.04
N ARG A 30 9.85 -0.17 9.03
CA ARG A 30 10.47 -0.26 10.35
C ARG A 30 10.01 -1.51 11.10
N VAL A 31 8.70 -1.78 11.13
CA VAL A 31 8.12 -2.92 11.86
C VAL A 31 8.57 -4.24 11.25
N MET A 32 8.55 -4.39 9.92
CA MET A 32 8.98 -5.63 9.26
C MET A 32 10.46 -5.93 9.50
N ARG A 33 11.32 -4.89 9.49
CA ARG A 33 12.75 -5.05 9.82
C ARG A 33 12.99 -5.41 11.29
N LYS A 34 12.15 -4.92 12.21
CA LYS A 34 12.23 -5.26 13.63
C LYS A 34 11.79 -6.70 13.89
N ASN A 35 10.71 -7.14 13.25
CA ASN A 35 10.06 -8.41 13.58
C ASN A 35 10.59 -9.61 12.79
N ASN A 36 11.33 -9.40 11.68
CA ASN A 36 11.81 -10.51 10.86
C ASN A 36 13.20 -10.21 10.27
N GLU A 37 14.19 -10.94 10.78
CA GLU A 37 15.60 -10.78 10.40
C GLU A 37 15.88 -11.16 8.94
N ARG A 38 15.03 -11.99 8.33
CA ARG A 38 15.15 -12.34 6.91
C ARG A 38 15.02 -11.10 6.03
N PHE A 39 14.19 -10.12 6.40
CA PHE A 39 14.03 -8.88 5.66
C PHE A 39 15.23 -7.95 5.78
N LYS A 40 15.99 -8.00 6.89
CA LYS A 40 17.26 -7.26 7.02
C LYS A 40 18.26 -7.74 5.95
N ARG A 41 18.25 -9.04 5.63
CA ARG A 41 19.15 -9.67 4.66
C ARG A 41 18.72 -9.45 3.21
N ILE A 42 17.42 -9.53 2.92
CA ILE A 42 16.87 -9.34 1.57
C ILE A 42 16.92 -7.87 1.16
N TYR A 43 16.51 -6.96 2.04
CA TYR A 43 16.47 -5.51 1.76
C TYR A 43 17.67 -4.79 2.37
N TRP A 44 18.87 -5.34 2.17
CA TRP A 44 20.13 -4.84 2.72
C TRP A 44 20.48 -3.40 2.30
N LYS A 45 19.98 -2.95 1.14
CA LYS A 45 20.06 -1.55 0.68
C LYS A 45 19.12 -0.59 1.44
N GLY A 46 18.37 -1.09 2.43
CA GLY A 46 17.55 -0.28 3.34
C GLY A 46 16.19 0.15 2.80
N VAL A 47 15.84 -0.25 1.57
CA VAL A 47 14.60 0.17 0.89
C VAL A 47 13.69 -1.05 0.70
N LEU A 48 12.53 -1.05 1.38
CA LEU A 48 11.48 -2.07 1.24
C LEU A 48 10.50 -1.74 0.12
N TRP A 49 10.11 -0.47 0.04
CA TRP A 49 9.09 0.01 -0.88
C TRP A 49 9.72 0.83 -2.01
N SER A 50 9.20 0.69 -3.23
CA SER A 50 9.46 1.65 -4.32
C SER A 50 9.14 3.07 -3.83
N PRO A 51 9.87 4.13 -4.24
CA PRO A 51 9.55 5.51 -3.86
C PRO A 51 8.16 5.94 -4.36
N SER A 52 7.71 5.40 -5.48
CA SER A 52 6.40 5.70 -6.09
C SER A 52 5.23 5.12 -5.30
N TYR A 53 4.04 5.66 -5.56
CA TYR A 53 2.76 5.12 -5.09
C TYR A 53 1.65 5.53 -6.07
N PHE A 54 0.54 4.79 -6.06
CA PHE A 54 -0.68 5.12 -6.78
C PHE A 54 -1.78 5.42 -5.77
N ALA A 55 -2.57 6.46 -6.03
CA ALA A 55 -3.74 6.80 -5.22
C ALA A 55 -4.86 7.29 -6.14
N ALA A 56 -6.05 6.71 -5.96
CA ALA A 56 -7.25 7.09 -6.66
C ALA A 56 -8.38 7.30 -5.65
N SER A 57 -9.21 8.30 -5.86
CA SER A 57 -10.42 8.49 -5.08
C SER A 57 -11.48 7.48 -5.53
N CYS A 58 -12.09 6.79 -4.56
CA CYS A 58 -13.30 6.01 -4.81
C CYS A 58 -14.50 6.90 -4.47
N GLY A 59 -14.81 7.85 -5.34
CA GLY A 59 -15.98 8.73 -5.16
C GLY A 59 -17.29 7.96 -5.34
N GLY A 60 -18.19 8.01 -4.36
CA GLY A 60 -19.61 7.62 -4.48
C GLY A 60 -19.94 6.12 -4.61
N ALA A 61 -18.96 5.24 -4.85
CA ALA A 61 -19.22 3.81 -4.98
C ALA A 61 -19.29 3.13 -3.60
N PRO A 62 -20.33 2.30 -3.33
CA PRO A 62 -20.41 1.50 -2.11
C PRO A 62 -19.12 0.70 -1.89
N ILE A 63 -18.74 0.49 -0.63
CA ILE A 63 -17.53 -0.27 -0.24
C ILE A 63 -17.44 -1.64 -0.96
N GLU A 64 -18.58 -2.26 -1.27
CA GLU A 64 -18.69 -3.50 -2.06
C GLU A 64 -18.15 -3.38 -3.49
N ILE A 65 -18.37 -2.27 -4.19
CA ILE A 65 -17.86 -2.03 -5.55
C ILE A 65 -16.33 -1.89 -5.51
N VAL A 66 -15.80 -1.18 -4.50
CA VAL A 66 -14.35 -1.00 -4.36
C VAL A 66 -13.66 -2.32 -3.99
N LYS A 67 -14.29 -3.14 -3.14
CA LYS A 67 -13.83 -4.51 -2.87
C LYS A 67 -13.84 -5.37 -4.14
N GLN A 68 -14.87 -5.25 -4.98
CA GLN A 68 -14.91 -5.97 -6.26
C GLN A 68 -13.81 -5.51 -7.21
N TYR A 69 -13.54 -4.21 -7.31
CA TYR A 69 -12.43 -3.67 -8.10
C TYR A 69 -11.07 -4.23 -7.65
N ILE A 70 -10.79 -4.24 -6.33
CA ILE A 70 -9.55 -4.81 -5.79
C ILE A 70 -9.44 -6.31 -6.09
N LYS A 71 -10.56 -7.05 -6.05
CA LYS A 71 -10.57 -8.47 -6.44
C LYS A 71 -10.30 -8.67 -7.93
N GLN A 72 -10.88 -7.83 -8.79
CA GLN A 72 -10.75 -7.91 -10.25
C GLN A 72 -9.38 -7.47 -10.77
N GLN A 73 -8.63 -6.63 -10.03
CA GLN A 73 -7.25 -6.31 -10.38
C GLN A 73 -6.32 -7.55 -10.42
N ASN A 74 -6.68 -8.66 -9.73
CA ASN A 74 -5.92 -9.92 -9.79
C ASN A 74 -6.08 -10.69 -11.11
N THR A 75 -6.94 -10.22 -12.00
CA THR A 75 -7.14 -10.75 -13.33
C THR A 75 -6.85 -9.63 -14.31
N PRO A 76 -5.61 -9.52 -14.83
CA PRO A 76 -5.41 -8.84 -16.10
C PRO A 76 -6.34 -9.56 -17.09
N ASP A 77 -7.17 -8.79 -17.80
CA ASP A 77 -8.08 -9.31 -18.81
C ASP A 77 -7.38 -10.37 -19.68
N GLN A 78 -8.08 -11.48 -19.92
CA GLN A 78 -7.76 -12.36 -21.04
C GLN A 78 -7.90 -11.59 -22.36
#